data_AF-A0A963N0J6-F1
#
_entry.id   AF-A0A963N0J6-F1
#
_cell.length_a   1.000
_cell.length_b   1.000
_cell.length_c   1.000
_cell.angle_alpha   90.00
_cell.angle_beta   90.00
_cell.angle_gamma   90.00
#
_symmetry.space_group_name_H-M   'P 1'
#
loop_
_entity.id
_entity.type
_entity.pdbx_description
1 polymer ?
#
loop_
_entity_poly.entity_id
_entity_poly.type
_entity_poly.pdbx_seq_one_letter_code
_entity_poly.pdbx_strand_id
1 'polypeptide(L)'
;PNGSFLRPAGEQLAGGYIIYGPQTYIVVTFGAGVQSYIFDPDTNAWRLVETAHKVPVKAFEFAINASNYRHWSPAIRAYIDDMIAGETGPRDTNFNMRWVASLVAETHRIMSRGGIFLYPGDERKGYERGRLRFVYECAPIAFLIEQAGGQATDGHDRIMTQQADTLHARTPFVFGSAEKVSRVTAYQDLPANEVNALFGNRG
;
A
#
# COMPACT_ATOMS: atom_id res chain seq x y z
N PRO A 1 -8.76 -8.09 -28.03
CA PRO A 1 -7.38 -8.36 -27.52
C PRO A 1 -7.19 -8.03 -26.03
N ASN A 2 -7.64 -6.86 -25.55
CA ASN A 2 -7.39 -6.42 -24.16
C ASN A 2 -8.30 -7.04 -23.09
N GLY A 3 -9.37 -7.73 -23.48
CA GLY A 3 -10.36 -8.30 -22.55
C GLY A 3 -9.76 -9.25 -21.50
N SER A 4 -8.68 -9.97 -21.84
CA SER A 4 -7.98 -10.85 -20.89
C SER A 4 -7.22 -10.09 -19.79
N PHE A 5 -6.82 -8.84 -20.04
CA PHE A 5 -6.02 -8.02 -19.12
C PHE A 5 -6.85 -7.06 -18.26
N LEU A 6 -8.05 -6.72 -18.72
CA LEU A 6 -8.96 -5.79 -18.04
C LEU A 6 -10.01 -6.51 -17.20
N ARG A 7 -9.70 -7.71 -16.70
CA ARG A 7 -10.60 -8.46 -15.82
C ARG A 7 -10.65 -7.81 -14.44
N PRO A 8 -11.74 -7.99 -13.67
CA PRO A 8 -11.79 -7.56 -12.27
C PRO A 8 -10.59 -8.07 -11.48
N ALA A 9 -10.04 -7.24 -10.60
CA ALA A 9 -8.84 -7.59 -9.84
C ALA A 9 -9.03 -8.84 -8.96
N GLY A 10 -10.24 -9.06 -8.46
CA GLY A 10 -10.65 -10.27 -7.71
C GLY A 10 -10.56 -11.59 -8.48
N GLU A 11 -10.43 -11.55 -9.81
CA GLU A 11 -10.32 -12.75 -10.66
C GLU A 11 -8.86 -13.20 -10.89
N GLN A 12 -7.89 -12.55 -10.26
CA GLN A 12 -6.49 -12.98 -10.32
C GLN A 12 -6.33 -14.38 -9.70
N LEU A 13 -5.71 -15.29 -10.47
CA LEU A 13 -5.38 -16.64 -10.01
C LEU A 13 -4.06 -16.68 -9.21
N ALA A 14 -3.16 -15.73 -9.51
CA ALA A 14 -1.90 -15.57 -8.81
C ALA A 14 -1.45 -14.10 -8.84
N GLY A 15 -0.67 -13.69 -7.85
CA GLY A 15 -0.09 -12.36 -7.76
C GLY A 15 1.16 -12.39 -6.89
N GLY A 16 2.11 -11.49 -7.14
CA GLY A 16 3.37 -11.49 -6.41
C GLY A 16 4.41 -10.56 -7.00
N TYR A 17 5.61 -10.63 -6.44
CA TYR A 17 6.77 -9.87 -6.91
C TYR A 17 8.07 -10.65 -6.71
N ILE A 18 9.11 -10.19 -7.40
CA ILE A 18 10.50 -10.59 -7.15
C ILE A 18 11.23 -9.37 -6.63
N ILE A 19 11.96 -9.52 -5.52
CA ILE A 19 12.81 -8.47 -4.98
C ILE A 19 14.28 -8.87 -5.13
N TYR A 20 15.06 -7.99 -5.73
CA TYR A 20 16.51 -8.11 -5.89
C TYR A 20 17.20 -7.25 -4.83
N GLY A 21 17.31 -7.77 -3.61
CA GLY A 21 18.03 -7.14 -2.51
C GLY A 21 19.40 -7.79 -2.28
N PRO A 22 19.97 -7.68 -1.07
CA PRO A 22 21.14 -8.50 -0.67
C PRO A 22 20.89 -10.00 -0.82
N GLN A 23 19.62 -10.40 -0.71
CA GLN A 23 19.10 -11.71 -1.05
C GLN A 23 17.96 -11.51 -2.06
N THR A 24 17.80 -12.48 -2.98
CA THR A 24 16.70 -12.43 -3.96
C THR A 24 15.54 -13.28 -3.46
N TYR A 25 14.34 -12.70 -3.43
CA TYR A 25 13.12 -13.42 -3.04
C TYR A 25 12.06 -13.38 -4.15
N ILE A 26 11.33 -14.48 -4.30
CA ILE A 26 9.99 -14.50 -4.88
C ILE A 26 8.99 -14.48 -3.72
N VAL A 27 8.03 -13.56 -3.76
CA VAL A 27 6.91 -13.54 -2.83
C VAL A 27 5.63 -13.60 -3.64
N VAL A 28 4.83 -14.64 -3.42
CA VAL A 28 3.70 -15.00 -4.31
C VAL A 28 2.51 -15.52 -3.53
N THR A 29 1.31 -15.28 -4.06
CA THR A 29 0.07 -15.93 -3.62
C THR A 29 -0.65 -16.57 -4.81
N PHE A 30 -1.39 -17.64 -4.53
CA PHE A 30 -2.30 -18.32 -5.45
C PHE A 30 -3.75 -18.31 -4.92
N GLY A 31 -4.08 -17.38 -4.01
CA GLY A 31 -5.40 -17.27 -3.39
C GLY A 31 -5.60 -18.07 -2.09
N ALA A 32 -4.56 -18.74 -1.59
CA ALA A 32 -4.57 -19.49 -0.33
C ALA A 32 -3.35 -19.14 0.54
N GLY A 33 -3.24 -17.86 0.92
CA GLY A 33 -2.11 -17.33 1.68
C GLY A 33 -0.89 -17.00 0.82
N VAL A 34 0.19 -16.59 1.46
CA VAL A 34 1.43 -16.13 0.80
C VAL A 34 2.57 -17.14 1.00
N GLN A 35 3.39 -17.29 -0.03
CA GLN A 35 4.60 -18.11 -0.02
C GLN A 35 5.81 -17.23 -0.36
N SER A 36 6.90 -17.43 0.38
CA SER A 36 8.17 -16.72 0.17
C SER A 36 9.25 -17.73 -0.16
N TYR A 37 9.95 -17.50 -1.27
CA TYR A 37 11.08 -18.30 -1.70
C TYR A 37 12.32 -17.43 -1.75
N ILE A 38 13.44 -17.93 -1.22
CA ILE A 38 14.75 -17.30 -1.35
C ILE A 38 15.55 -18.01 -2.44
N PHE A 39 16.30 -17.26 -3.23
CA PHE A 39 17.25 -17.81 -4.20
C PHE A 39 18.57 -18.16 -3.51
N ASP A 40 19.01 -19.40 -3.72
CA ASP A 40 20.34 -19.89 -3.33
C ASP A 40 21.26 -19.86 -4.56
N PRO A 41 22.28 -18.98 -4.59
CA PRO A 41 23.17 -18.83 -5.74
C PRO A 41 24.16 -19.98 -5.91
N ASP A 42 24.49 -20.72 -4.84
CA ASP A 42 25.45 -21.83 -4.90
C ASP A 42 24.83 -23.06 -5.56
N THR A 43 23.52 -23.26 -5.34
CA THR A 43 22.76 -24.38 -5.91
C THR A 43 21.89 -23.99 -7.10
N ASN A 44 21.80 -22.70 -7.42
CA ASN A 44 20.92 -22.14 -8.46
C ASN A 44 19.45 -22.59 -8.30
N ALA A 45 18.96 -22.58 -7.05
CA ALA A 45 17.64 -23.10 -6.71
C ALA A 45 16.85 -22.13 -5.82
N TRP A 46 15.52 -22.16 -5.96
CA TRP A 46 14.61 -21.45 -5.07
C TRP A 46 14.21 -22.34 -3.90
N ARG A 47 14.37 -21.85 -2.67
CA ARG A 47 13.99 -22.56 -1.45
C ARG A 47 12.82 -21.86 -0.78
N LEU A 48 11.75 -22.60 -0.50
CA LEU A 48 10.62 -22.12 0.29
C LEU A 48 11.10 -21.83 1.71
N VAL A 49 10.93 -20.60 2.18
CA VAL A 49 11.36 -20.17 3.53
C VAL A 49 10.20 -19.85 4.45
N GLU A 50 9.03 -19.52 3.89
CA GLU A 50 7.86 -19.19 4.69
C GLU A 50 6.58 -19.50 3.92
N THR A 51 5.59 -20.05 4.63
CA THR A 51 4.23 -20.26 4.14
C THR A 51 3.27 -19.54 5.07
N ALA A 52 2.18 -19.01 4.50
CA ALA A 52 1.15 -18.27 5.22
C ALA A 52 1.64 -17.01 5.96
N HIS A 53 2.61 -16.30 5.38
CA HIS A 53 3.10 -15.02 5.89
C HIS A 53 1.93 -14.04 6.17
N LYS A 54 1.97 -13.35 7.31
CA LYS A 54 0.94 -12.39 7.74
C LYS A 54 1.53 -11.01 7.96
N VAL A 55 0.88 -10.00 7.39
CA VAL A 55 1.22 -8.59 7.66
C VAL A 55 0.93 -8.29 9.14
N PRO A 56 1.92 -7.81 9.92
CA PRO A 56 1.68 -7.41 11.29
C PRO A 56 0.60 -6.33 11.40
N VAL A 57 -0.36 -6.54 12.31
CA VAL A 57 -1.48 -5.60 12.54
C VAL A 57 -0.97 -4.32 13.21
N LYS A 58 -0.16 -4.46 14.28
CA LYS A 58 0.43 -3.36 15.01
C LYS A 58 1.78 -2.99 14.39
N ALA A 59 1.90 -1.76 13.94
CA ALA A 59 3.11 -1.19 13.35
C ALA A 59 3.14 0.33 13.56
N PHE A 60 4.30 0.95 13.44
CA PHE A 60 4.48 2.39 13.64
C PHE A 60 5.30 3.02 12.52
N GLU A 61 5.24 2.42 11.33
CA GLU A 61 5.91 2.92 10.13
C GLU A 61 4.91 3.31 9.05
N PHE A 62 5.21 4.42 8.36
CA PHE A 62 4.51 4.81 7.14
C PHE A 62 5.49 5.12 6.01
N ALA A 63 5.01 5.00 4.78
CA ALA A 63 5.76 5.32 3.58
C ALA A 63 4.96 6.17 2.61
N ILE A 64 5.43 7.39 2.39
CA ILE A 64 4.86 8.35 1.45
C ILE A 64 5.98 9.28 0.96
N ASN A 65 5.89 9.74 -0.29
CA ASN A 65 6.83 10.72 -0.82
C ASN A 65 6.56 12.12 -0.27
N ALA A 66 7.15 12.46 0.89
CA ALA A 66 6.94 13.74 1.58
C ALA A 66 7.23 14.98 0.73
N SER A 67 8.04 14.89 -0.34
CA SER A 67 8.28 16.03 -1.24
C SER A 67 7.01 16.51 -1.98
N ASN A 68 5.97 15.68 -2.02
CA ASN A 68 4.67 16.00 -2.63
C ASN A 68 3.66 16.62 -1.64
N TYR A 69 4.04 16.88 -0.37
CA TYR A 69 3.14 17.35 0.69
C TYR A 69 2.12 18.42 0.26
N ARG A 70 2.62 19.46 -0.42
CA ARG A 70 1.81 20.61 -0.88
C ARG A 70 0.75 20.28 -1.94
N HIS A 71 0.83 19.11 -2.57
CA HIS A 71 -0.08 18.67 -3.63
C HIS A 71 -1.10 17.65 -3.16
N TRP A 72 -0.96 17.11 -1.95
CA TRP A 72 -1.89 16.10 -1.44
C TRP A 72 -3.25 16.71 -1.12
N SER A 73 -4.30 15.89 -1.19
CA SER A 73 -5.60 16.29 -0.67
C SER A 73 -5.50 16.68 0.81
N PRO A 74 -6.42 17.53 1.33
CA PRO A 74 -6.48 17.85 2.74
C PRO A 74 -6.53 16.59 3.63
N ALA A 75 -7.28 15.56 3.24
CA ALA A 75 -7.45 14.34 4.02
C ALA A 75 -6.13 13.57 4.21
N ILE A 76 -5.35 13.45 3.13
CA ILE A 76 -4.03 12.82 3.21
C ILE A 76 -3.06 13.67 4.04
N ARG A 77 -3.08 15.00 3.89
CA ARG A 77 -2.25 15.89 4.73
C ARG A 77 -2.59 15.70 6.21
N ALA A 78 -3.87 15.79 6.55
CA ALA A 78 -4.37 15.58 7.90
C ALA A 78 -3.93 14.24 8.51
N TYR A 79 -4.05 13.14 7.75
CA TYR A 79 -3.60 11.83 8.19
C TYR A 79 -2.08 11.78 8.47
N ILE A 80 -1.27 12.36 7.58
CA ILE A 80 0.18 12.39 7.73
C ILE A 80 0.60 13.33 8.88
N ASP A 81 -0.03 14.49 9.00
CA ASP A 81 0.23 15.46 10.07
C ASP A 81 -0.02 14.83 11.45
N ASP A 82 -1.10 14.06 11.60
CA ASP A 82 -1.42 13.37 12.85
C ASP A 82 -0.39 12.26 13.17
N MET A 83 0.20 11.62 12.17
CA MET A 83 1.32 10.68 12.38
C MET A 83 2.64 11.39 12.72
N ILE A 84 2.87 12.59 12.17
CA ILE A 84 4.06 13.41 12.45
C ILE A 84 3.98 14.01 13.86
N ALA A 85 2.80 14.42 14.31
CA ALA A 85 2.57 14.95 15.66
C ALA A 85 2.89 13.93 16.77
N GLY A 86 2.84 12.64 16.45
CA GLY A 86 3.27 11.57 17.33
C GLY A 86 2.48 11.55 18.65
N GLU A 87 3.21 11.45 19.76
CA GLU A 87 2.63 11.48 21.12
C GLU A 87 1.98 12.82 21.50
N THR A 88 2.26 13.90 20.76
CA THR A 88 1.63 15.21 21.01
C THR A 88 0.34 15.42 20.21
N GLY A 89 0.01 14.49 19.32
CA GLY A 89 -1.18 14.53 18.47
C GLY A 89 -2.23 13.48 18.84
N PRO A 90 -3.32 13.40 18.07
CA PRO A 90 -4.44 12.47 18.33
C PRO A 90 -4.05 10.99 18.29
N ARG A 91 -2.87 10.66 17.74
CA ARG A 91 -2.41 9.29 17.64
C ARG A 91 -1.76 8.78 18.93
N ASP A 92 -1.36 9.69 19.83
CA ASP A 92 -0.73 9.39 21.12
C ASP A 92 0.39 8.33 21.01
N THR A 93 1.13 8.36 19.89
CA THR A 93 2.20 7.40 19.62
C THR A 93 3.11 7.93 18.51
N ASN A 94 4.42 7.80 18.69
CA ASN A 94 5.40 8.19 17.68
C ASN A 94 5.44 7.22 16.48
N PHE A 95 5.55 7.78 15.27
CA PHE A 95 5.72 7.05 14.03
C PHE A 95 7.10 7.32 13.40
N ASN A 96 7.60 6.35 12.66
CA ASN A 96 8.79 6.50 11.82
C ASN A 96 8.40 6.41 10.34
N MET A 97 9.25 6.94 9.44
CA MET A 97 8.96 6.98 8.01
C MET A 97 10.05 6.32 7.18
N ARG A 98 9.65 5.74 6.05
CA ARG A 98 10.57 5.25 5.01
C ARG A 98 10.06 5.68 3.65
N TRP A 99 10.95 5.90 2.70
CA TRP A 99 10.58 6.06 1.30
C TRP A 99 11.72 5.59 0.41
N VAL A 100 11.64 4.34 -0.05
CA VAL A 100 12.64 3.70 -0.91
C VAL A 100 12.39 4.02 -2.40
N ALA A 101 11.21 4.54 -2.73
CA ALA A 101 10.76 4.77 -4.11
C ALA A 101 10.70 3.50 -4.99
N SER A 102 10.67 2.31 -4.36
CA SER A 102 10.44 1.02 -5.00
C SER A 102 9.24 0.35 -4.36
N LEU A 103 8.14 0.22 -5.11
CA LEU A 103 6.92 -0.41 -4.63
C LEU A 103 7.18 -1.82 -4.06
N VAL A 104 8.06 -2.57 -4.71
CA VAL A 104 8.46 -3.91 -4.28
C VAL A 104 9.20 -3.88 -2.94
N ALA A 105 10.16 -2.97 -2.76
CA ALA A 105 10.90 -2.86 -1.50
C ALA A 105 10.02 -2.39 -0.34
N GLU A 106 9.10 -1.46 -0.62
CA GLU A 106 8.08 -0.99 0.32
C GLU A 106 7.15 -2.14 0.74
N THR A 107 6.64 -2.90 -0.24
CA THR A 107 5.78 -4.07 -0.01
C THR A 107 6.50 -5.11 0.85
N HIS A 108 7.74 -5.46 0.50
CA HIS A 108 8.51 -6.46 1.23
C HIS A 108 8.76 -6.07 2.68
N ARG A 109 9.09 -4.80 2.94
CA ARG A 109 9.23 -4.30 4.32
C ARG A 109 7.92 -4.38 5.09
N ILE A 110 6.82 -3.92 4.49
CA ILE A 110 5.49 -3.91 5.13
C ILE A 110 5.00 -5.33 5.41
N MET A 111 5.27 -6.28 4.52
CA MET A 111 5.04 -7.69 4.78
C MET A 111 5.81 -8.13 6.04
N SER A 112 7.15 -7.95 6.07
CA SER A 112 7.97 -8.44 7.18
C SER A 112 7.67 -7.83 8.55
N ARG A 113 7.31 -6.54 8.63
CA ARG A 113 7.20 -5.84 9.94
C ARG A 113 6.02 -4.88 10.08
N GLY A 114 5.10 -4.92 9.14
CA GLY A 114 3.91 -4.06 9.12
C GLY A 114 4.20 -2.62 8.73
N GLY A 115 3.15 -1.81 8.75
CA GLY A 115 3.19 -0.41 8.37
C GLY A 115 2.18 -0.11 7.26
N ILE A 116 2.31 1.06 6.66
CA ILE A 116 1.42 1.50 5.58
C ILE A 116 2.20 2.20 4.49
N PHE A 117 1.88 1.90 3.24
CA PHE A 117 2.35 2.62 2.06
C PHE A 117 1.22 3.46 1.50
N LEU A 118 1.53 4.68 1.08
CA LEU A 118 0.61 5.60 0.43
C LEU A 118 1.25 6.17 -0.85
N TYR A 119 0.54 5.99 -1.96
CA TYR A 119 0.73 6.75 -3.18
C TYR A 119 -0.62 7.32 -3.61
N PRO A 120 -1.06 8.43 -2.97
CA PRO A 120 -2.36 9.02 -3.23
C PRO A 120 -2.41 9.67 -4.62
N GLY A 121 -3.62 10.04 -5.06
CA GLY A 121 -3.76 11.09 -6.07
C GLY A 121 -3.27 12.44 -5.53
N ASP A 122 -2.87 13.33 -6.43
CA ASP A 122 -2.44 14.68 -6.05
C ASP A 122 -3.02 15.75 -6.99
N GLU A 123 -3.02 17.00 -6.54
CA GLU A 123 -3.65 18.15 -7.20
C GLU A 123 -2.92 18.63 -8.46
N ARG A 124 -1.77 18.03 -8.81
CA ARG A 124 -1.09 18.34 -10.07
C ARG A 124 -1.89 17.77 -11.23
N LYS A 125 -2.03 18.58 -12.28
CA LYS A 125 -2.71 18.17 -13.52
C LYS A 125 -2.16 16.83 -14.05
N GLY A 126 -3.03 15.83 -14.16
CA GLY A 126 -2.71 14.48 -14.65
C GLY A 126 -2.20 13.49 -13.60
N TYR A 127 -2.25 13.85 -12.32
CA TYR A 127 -1.85 13.04 -11.17
C TYR A 127 -3.02 12.73 -10.23
N GLU A 128 -4.23 13.15 -10.58
CA GLU A 128 -5.46 13.02 -9.78
C GLU A 128 -5.79 11.53 -9.54
N ARG A 129 -5.44 10.67 -10.51
CA ARG A 129 -5.58 9.21 -10.46
C ARG A 129 -4.32 8.50 -9.95
N GLY A 130 -3.45 9.20 -9.23
CA GLY A 130 -2.18 8.65 -8.75
C GLY A 130 -1.19 8.38 -9.88
N ARG A 131 -0.18 7.54 -9.59
CA ARG A 131 0.94 7.26 -10.51
C ARG A 131 1.20 5.79 -10.80
N LEU A 132 0.78 4.92 -9.89
CA LEU A 132 0.90 3.48 -10.05
C LEU A 132 -0.19 2.97 -10.97
N ARG A 133 0.12 1.94 -11.76
CA ARG A 133 -0.80 1.34 -12.73
C ARG A 133 -1.56 0.21 -12.09
N PHE A 134 -2.85 0.21 -12.35
CA PHE A 134 -3.77 -0.72 -11.74
C PHE A 134 -3.38 -2.17 -12.02
N VAL A 135 -3.23 -2.54 -13.30
CA VAL A 135 -3.14 -3.94 -13.75
C VAL A 135 -1.87 -4.64 -13.28
N TYR A 136 -0.72 -3.95 -13.28
CA TYR A 136 0.59 -4.58 -13.09
C TYR A 136 1.42 -3.99 -11.94
N GLU A 137 0.87 -3.04 -11.18
CA GLU A 137 1.47 -2.56 -9.93
C GLU A 137 0.49 -2.74 -8.76
N CYS A 138 -0.72 -2.16 -8.83
CA CYS A 138 -1.64 -2.13 -7.69
C CYS A 138 -2.36 -3.46 -7.46
N ALA A 139 -3.03 -4.03 -8.48
CA ALA A 139 -3.81 -5.26 -8.36
C ALA A 139 -3.00 -6.49 -7.90
N PRO A 140 -1.78 -6.78 -8.41
CA PRO A 140 -1.02 -7.94 -7.94
C PRO A 140 -0.51 -7.77 -6.50
N ILE A 141 -0.14 -6.54 -6.10
CA ILE A 141 0.29 -6.25 -4.72
C ILE A 141 -0.91 -6.27 -3.76
N ALA A 142 -2.05 -5.73 -4.17
CA ALA A 142 -3.29 -5.79 -3.39
C ALA A 142 -3.70 -7.24 -3.10
N PHE A 143 -3.66 -8.11 -4.11
CA PHE A 143 -3.97 -9.52 -3.93
C PHE A 143 -3.05 -10.19 -2.91
N LEU A 144 -1.74 -9.95 -3.03
CA LEU A 144 -0.74 -10.47 -2.11
C LEU A 144 -0.96 -9.97 -0.66
N ILE A 145 -1.20 -8.67 -0.49
CA ILE A 145 -1.39 -8.04 0.82
C ILE A 145 -2.65 -8.56 1.51
N GLU A 146 -3.76 -8.69 0.80
CA GLU A 146 -5.01 -9.22 1.36
C GLU A 146 -4.87 -10.70 1.77
N GLN A 147 -4.13 -11.50 0.98
CA GLN A 147 -3.84 -12.90 1.32
C GLN A 147 -2.97 -13.03 2.58
N ALA A 148 -2.15 -12.02 2.86
CA ALA A 148 -1.40 -11.88 4.09
C ALA A 148 -2.18 -11.21 5.24
N GLY A 149 -3.48 -10.94 5.08
CA GLY A 149 -4.33 -10.33 6.12
C GLY A 149 -4.20 -8.81 6.27
N GLY A 150 -3.50 -8.15 5.34
CA GLY A 150 -3.53 -6.70 5.21
C GLY A 150 -4.74 -6.21 4.41
N GLN A 151 -4.74 -4.92 4.07
CA GLN A 151 -5.75 -4.31 3.20
C GLN A 151 -5.09 -3.46 2.11
N ALA A 152 -5.84 -3.23 1.02
CA ALA A 152 -5.43 -2.38 -0.08
C ALA A 152 -6.63 -1.61 -0.67
N THR A 153 -6.48 -0.28 -0.80
CA THR A 153 -7.52 0.66 -1.26
C THR A 153 -6.92 1.72 -2.18
N ASP A 154 -7.74 2.38 -2.99
CA ASP A 154 -7.39 3.64 -3.66
C ASP A 154 -7.58 4.88 -2.77
N GLY A 155 -7.86 4.67 -1.48
CA GLY A 155 -8.20 5.71 -0.52
C GLY A 155 -9.68 5.66 -0.15
N HIS A 156 -10.55 5.21 -1.05
CA HIS A 156 -11.99 5.11 -0.81
C HIS A 156 -12.45 3.65 -0.91
N ASP A 157 -12.17 3.01 -2.05
CA ASP A 157 -12.69 1.70 -2.39
C ASP A 157 -11.59 0.64 -2.34
N ARG A 158 -11.97 -0.61 -2.07
CA ARG A 158 -11.06 -1.76 -2.05
C ARG A 158 -10.53 -2.05 -3.46
N ILE A 159 -9.21 -2.23 -3.62
CA ILE A 159 -8.61 -2.47 -4.95
C ILE A 159 -9.12 -3.76 -5.59
N MET A 160 -9.27 -4.84 -4.80
CA MET A 160 -9.67 -6.15 -5.31
C MET A 160 -11.13 -6.22 -5.79
N THR A 161 -11.95 -5.21 -5.51
CA THR A 161 -13.33 -5.10 -6.04
C THR A 161 -13.42 -4.26 -7.32
N GLN A 162 -12.30 -3.72 -7.80
CA GLN A 162 -12.25 -2.81 -8.94
C GLN A 162 -11.82 -3.52 -10.24
N GLN A 163 -12.01 -2.82 -11.35
CA GLN A 163 -11.60 -3.19 -12.69
C GLN A 163 -10.98 -1.96 -13.38
N ALA A 164 -9.92 -2.16 -14.16
CA ALA A 164 -9.30 -1.07 -14.93
C ALA A 164 -10.01 -0.84 -16.27
N ASP A 165 -10.23 0.42 -16.62
CA ASP A 165 -10.81 0.80 -17.93
C ASP A 165 -9.81 0.64 -19.09
N THR A 166 -8.51 0.79 -18.80
CA THR A 166 -7.43 0.69 -19.79
C THR A 166 -6.23 -0.03 -19.20
N LEU A 167 -5.40 -0.62 -20.07
CA LEU A 167 -4.22 -1.40 -19.66
C LEU A 167 -3.25 -0.59 -18.79
N HIS A 168 -3.12 0.71 -19.09
CA HIS A 168 -2.22 1.63 -18.39
C HIS A 168 -2.95 2.56 -17.42
N ALA A 169 -4.19 2.23 -17.05
CA ALA A 169 -4.96 3.01 -16.09
C ALA A 169 -4.17 3.14 -14.78
N ARG A 170 -4.15 4.37 -14.26
CA ARG A 170 -3.57 4.67 -12.96
C ARG A 170 -4.65 4.65 -11.89
N THR A 171 -4.23 4.32 -10.68
CA THR A 171 -5.05 4.46 -9.49
C THR A 171 -4.18 4.97 -8.33
N PRO A 172 -4.72 5.79 -7.42
CA PRO A 172 -4.13 5.95 -6.10
C PRO A 172 -4.00 4.58 -5.42
N PHE A 173 -3.03 4.42 -4.53
CA PHE A 173 -2.79 3.13 -3.90
C PHE A 173 -2.31 3.28 -2.47
N VAL A 174 -3.07 2.69 -1.55
CA VAL A 174 -2.77 2.63 -0.13
C VAL A 174 -2.88 1.19 0.30
N PHE A 175 -1.84 0.65 0.94
CA PHE A 175 -1.85 -0.73 1.40
C PHE A 175 -0.99 -0.94 2.66
N GLY A 176 -1.26 -2.03 3.37
CA GLY A 176 -0.45 -2.50 4.49
C GLY A 176 -1.28 -3.07 5.62
N SER A 177 -0.89 -2.80 6.87
CA SER A 177 -1.63 -3.23 8.06
C SER A 177 -3.08 -2.75 8.02
N ALA A 178 -4.03 -3.67 8.14
CA ALA A 178 -5.45 -3.42 7.91
C ALA A 178 -6.01 -2.21 8.68
N GLU A 179 -5.69 -2.09 9.98
CA GLU A 179 -6.15 -0.97 10.82
C GLU A 179 -5.69 0.40 10.29
N LYS A 180 -4.47 0.48 9.74
CA LYS A 180 -3.92 1.73 9.20
C LYS A 180 -4.58 2.11 7.90
N VAL A 181 -4.79 1.12 7.03
CA VAL A 181 -5.46 1.33 5.74
C VAL A 181 -6.91 1.80 5.97
N SER A 182 -7.64 1.13 6.86
CA SER A 182 -8.99 1.55 7.27
C SER A 182 -8.99 2.96 7.85
N ARG A 183 -7.95 3.36 8.61
CA ARG A 183 -7.84 4.72 9.13
C ARG A 183 -7.68 5.74 8.00
N VAL A 184 -6.86 5.47 6.97
CA VAL A 184 -6.73 6.39 5.83
C VAL A 184 -8.08 6.61 5.14
N THR A 185 -8.85 5.53 4.91
CA THR A 185 -10.20 5.65 4.33
C THR A 185 -11.10 6.52 5.21
N ALA A 186 -11.09 6.33 6.53
CA ALA A 186 -11.87 7.17 7.44
C ALA A 186 -11.52 8.66 7.35
N TYR A 187 -10.25 9.02 7.12
CA TYR A 187 -9.86 10.43 6.91
C TYR A 187 -10.42 11.04 5.62
N GLN A 188 -10.66 10.21 4.60
CA GLN A 188 -11.26 10.67 3.34
C GLN A 188 -12.74 10.99 3.49
N ASP A 189 -13.42 10.37 4.45
CA ASP A 189 -14.84 10.57 4.74
C ASP A 189 -15.09 11.71 5.76
N LEU A 190 -14.02 12.28 6.33
CA LEU A 190 -14.15 13.37 7.30
C LEU A 190 -14.69 14.65 6.63
N PRO A 191 -15.58 15.39 7.33
CA PRO A 191 -16.01 16.71 6.89
C PRO A 191 -14.83 17.66 6.68
N ALA A 192 -14.89 18.52 5.65
CA ALA A 192 -13.78 19.39 5.26
C ALA A 192 -13.29 20.34 6.39
N ASN A 193 -14.15 20.69 7.35
CA ASN A 193 -13.80 21.48 8.51
C ASN A 193 -12.92 20.73 9.53
N GLU A 194 -13.06 19.40 9.65
CA GLU A 194 -12.27 18.59 10.59
C GLU A 194 -10.87 18.28 10.03
N VAL A 195 -10.74 18.28 8.72
CA VAL A 195 -9.49 18.03 7.99
C VAL A 195 -8.59 19.28 7.96
N ASN A 196 -9.11 20.45 8.33
CA ASN A 196 -8.39 21.71 8.23
C ASN A 196 -7.36 21.86 9.37
N ALA A 197 -6.11 22.20 9.04
CA ALA A 197 -5.00 22.32 9.99
C ALA A 197 -5.20 23.41 11.07
N LEU A 198 -6.19 24.29 10.89
CA LEU A 198 -6.55 25.34 11.84
C LEU A 198 -7.27 24.82 13.10
N PHE A 199 -7.77 23.58 13.09
CA PHE A 199 -8.40 22.93 14.23
C PHE A 199 -7.49 21.84 14.79
N GLY A 200 -6.34 22.24 15.35
CA GLY A 200 -5.27 21.35 15.83
C GLY A 200 -5.60 20.44 17.01
N ASN A 201 -6.86 20.37 17.46
CA ASN A 201 -7.32 19.44 18.48
C ASN A 201 -8.36 18.50 17.87
N ARG A 202 -7.89 17.49 17.13
CA ARG A 202 -8.71 16.32 16.79
C ARG A 202 -8.65 15.39 18.00
N GLY A 203 -9.80 15.02 18.57
CA GLY A 203 -9.93 14.07 19.69
C GLY A 203 -10.18 12.66 19.20
#